data_AF-A0A7C4TNG6-F1
#
_entry.id   AF-A0A7C4TNG6-F1
#
_cell.length_a   1.000
_cell.length_b   1.000
_cell.length_c   1.000
_cell.angle_alpha   90.00
_cell.angle_beta   90.00
_cell.angle_gamma   90.00
#
_symmetry.space_group_name_H-M   'P 1'
#
loop_
_entity.id
_entity.type
_entity.pdbx_description
1 polymer ?
#
loop_
_entity_poly.entity_id
_entity_poly.type
_entity_poly.pdbx_seq_one_letter_code
_entity_poly.pdbx_strand_id
1 'polypeptide(L)'
;MSNEGKDGERGRGGISPADRDAFKRRASEIGRRLEEVAARRPVQQDEAARARGQAMGQAFRIVAELVVGVAVGGFIGHTLDRWLGATPWLLVAGLMLGFAAGLMNVIRTARRMQAGAEPLQRAAKPVKDDEDES
;
A
#
# COMPACT_ATOMS: atom_id res chain seq x y z
N MET A 1 -51.60 70.62 7.59
CA MET A 1 -50.60 69.70 8.16
C MET A 1 -50.32 68.64 7.10
N SER A 2 -49.33 68.84 6.24
CA SER A 2 -49.02 67.94 5.12
C SER A 2 -47.52 67.89 4.85
N ASN A 3 -47.08 66.71 4.37
CA ASN A 3 -45.75 66.30 3.88
C ASN A 3 -44.66 66.07 4.94
N GLU A 4 -43.80 65.07 4.87
CA GLU A 4 -43.38 64.12 3.81
C GLU A 4 -42.68 62.95 4.57
N GLY A 5 -42.95 61.68 4.28
CA GLY A 5 -42.22 60.97 3.22
C GLY A 5 -40.74 60.75 3.57
N LYS A 6 -40.41 59.68 4.30
CA LYS A 6 -39.04 59.15 4.34
C LYS A 6 -39.04 57.62 4.33
N ASP A 7 -39.56 57.10 3.23
CA ASP A 7 -39.19 55.79 2.71
C ASP A 7 -38.00 55.98 1.76
N GLY A 8 -36.96 55.17 1.93
CA GLY A 8 -35.95 54.96 0.89
C GLY A 8 -34.53 55.24 1.35
N GLU A 9 -33.79 54.18 1.68
CA GLU A 9 -32.72 53.68 0.81
C GLU A 9 -32.07 52.44 1.46
N ARG A 10 -32.56 51.26 1.08
CA ARG A 10 -31.82 50.00 1.26
C ARG A 10 -30.67 50.01 0.26
N GLY A 11 -29.56 50.64 0.64
CA GLY A 11 -28.33 50.71 -0.12
C GLY A 11 -27.75 49.33 -0.39
N ARG A 12 -27.85 48.93 -1.66
CA ARG A 12 -27.37 47.69 -2.27
C ARG A 12 -25.88 47.48 -1.95
N GLY A 13 -25.58 46.50 -1.09
CA GLY A 13 -24.22 46.11 -0.70
C GLY A 13 -23.39 45.60 -1.88
N GLY A 14 -22.69 46.51 -2.56
CA GLY A 14 -21.71 46.19 -3.59
C GLY A 14 -20.34 45.99 -2.96
N ILE A 15 -19.76 44.81 -3.15
CA ILE A 15 -18.38 44.49 -2.76
C ILE A 15 -17.44 45.58 -3.31
N SER A 16 -16.68 46.23 -2.42
CA SER A 16 -15.72 47.29 -2.77
C SER A 16 -14.68 46.75 -3.76
N PRO A 17 -14.19 47.56 -4.73
CA PRO A 17 -13.18 47.14 -5.69
C PRO A 17 -11.95 46.47 -5.05
N ALA A 18 -11.52 46.97 -3.89
CA ALA A 18 -10.40 46.40 -3.13
C ALA A 18 -10.67 44.96 -2.63
N ASP A 19 -11.90 44.68 -2.20
CA ASP A 19 -12.29 43.35 -1.71
C ASP A 19 -12.34 42.32 -2.85
N ARG A 20 -12.74 42.76 -4.05
CA ARG A 20 -12.74 41.92 -5.26
C ARG A 20 -11.33 41.53 -5.66
N ASP A 21 -10.38 42.45 -5.55
CA ASP A 21 -8.98 42.19 -5.90
C ASP A 21 -8.29 41.30 -4.87
N ALA A 22 -8.58 41.50 -3.59
CA ALA A 22 -8.12 40.60 -2.52
C ALA A 22 -8.69 39.18 -2.68
N PHE A 23 -9.94 39.05 -3.14
CA PHE A 23 -10.53 37.75 -3.45
C PHE A 23 -9.88 37.09 -4.66
N LYS A 24 -9.68 37.82 -5.76
CA LYS A 24 -9.02 37.30 -6.98
C LYS A 24 -7.60 36.80 -6.71
N ARG A 25 -6.82 37.52 -5.89
CA ARG A 25 -5.46 37.08 -5.49
C ARG A 25 -5.51 35.73 -4.77
N ARG A 26 -6.40 35.59 -3.78
CA ARG A 26 -6.59 34.33 -3.05
C ARG A 26 -7.08 33.20 -3.96
N ALA A 27 -8.01 33.49 -4.87
CA ALA A 27 -8.49 32.52 -5.85
C ALA A 27 -7.37 32.05 -6.78
N SER A 28 -6.52 32.97 -7.27
CA SER A 28 -5.37 32.62 -8.11
C SER A 28 -4.32 31.80 -7.35
N GLU A 29 -4.09 32.09 -6.08
CA GLU A 29 -3.18 31.34 -5.24
C GLU A 29 -3.67 29.90 -5.01
N ILE A 30 -4.97 29.74 -4.73
CA ILE A 30 -5.60 28.42 -4.59
C ILE A 30 -5.54 27.66 -5.92
N GLY A 31 -5.85 28.32 -7.04
CA GLY A 31 -5.74 27.73 -8.38
C GLY A 31 -4.34 27.20 -8.67
N ARG A 32 -3.30 28.00 -8.39
CA ARG A 32 -1.90 27.60 -8.54
C ARG A 32 -1.53 26.39 -7.67
N ARG A 33 -1.97 26.37 -6.41
CA ARG A 33 -1.73 25.25 -5.49
C ARG A 33 -2.49 23.99 -5.93
N LEU A 34 -3.70 24.12 -6.43
CA LEU A 34 -4.49 23.00 -6.96
C LEU A 34 -3.85 22.41 -8.21
N GLU A 35 -3.36 23.24 -9.13
CA GLU A 35 -2.69 22.79 -10.35
C GLU A 35 -1.38 22.08 -10.04
N GLU A 36 -0.61 22.56 -9.06
CA GLU A 36 0.59 21.89 -8.57
C GLU A 36 0.27 20.51 -7.96
N VAL A 37 -0.80 20.39 -7.18
CA VAL A 37 -1.26 19.11 -6.61
C VAL A 37 -1.83 18.18 -7.69
N ALA A 38 -2.58 18.73 -8.65
CA ALA A 38 -3.15 17.99 -9.77
C ALA A 38 -2.06 17.42 -10.69
N ALA A 39 -0.99 18.18 -10.95
CA ALA A 39 0.16 17.71 -11.71
C ALA A 39 0.92 16.56 -11.02
N ARG A 40 0.89 16.51 -9.68
CA ARG A 40 1.51 15.43 -8.88
C ARG A 40 0.61 14.20 -8.69
N ARG A 41 -0.71 14.29 -8.89
CA ARG A 41 -1.66 13.17 -8.77
C ARG A 41 -1.43 12.02 -9.75
N PRO A 42 -1.23 12.23 -11.07
CA PRO A 42 -1.10 11.11 -12.01
C PRO A 42 0.13 10.26 -11.71
N VAL A 43 1.27 10.89 -11.38
CA VAL A 43 2.50 10.19 -10.98
C VAL A 43 2.28 9.33 -9.73
N GLN A 44 1.63 9.88 -8.69
CA GLN A 44 1.33 9.13 -7.47
C GLN A 44 0.31 7.99 -7.69
N GLN A 45 -0.68 8.18 -8.57
CA GLN A 45 -1.64 7.14 -8.91
C GLN A 45 -0.97 5.98 -9.66
N ASP A 46 -0.09 6.28 -10.62
CA ASP A 46 0.66 5.28 -11.38
C ASP A 46 1.63 4.51 -10.47
N GLU A 47 2.33 5.19 -9.57
CA GLU A 47 3.19 4.55 -8.58
C GLU A 47 2.40 3.65 -7.61
N ALA A 48 1.25 4.13 -7.11
CA ALA A 48 0.39 3.34 -6.24
C ALA A 48 -0.19 2.10 -6.97
N ALA A 49 -0.56 2.25 -8.25
CA ALA A 49 -1.03 1.14 -9.08
C ALA A 49 0.08 0.10 -9.32
N ARG A 50 1.31 0.55 -9.65
CA ARG A 50 2.48 -0.32 -9.82
C ARG A 50 2.83 -1.03 -8.52
N ALA A 51 2.86 -0.33 -7.38
CA ALA A 51 3.14 -0.91 -6.08
C ALA A 51 2.11 -1.98 -5.70
N ARG A 52 0.81 -1.73 -5.95
CA ARG A 52 -0.25 -2.73 -5.78
C ARG A 52 -0.06 -3.94 -6.67
N GLY A 53 0.28 -3.73 -7.95
CA GLY A 53 0.55 -4.82 -8.89
C GLY A 53 1.72 -5.70 -8.45
N GLN A 54 2.81 -5.08 -7.97
CA GLN A 54 3.97 -5.79 -7.43
C GLN A 54 3.61 -6.58 -6.16
N ALA A 55 2.87 -5.98 -5.22
CA ALA A 55 2.42 -6.65 -4.01
C ALA A 55 1.53 -7.86 -4.32
N MET A 56 0.60 -7.72 -5.28
CA MET A 56 -0.24 -8.83 -5.74
C MET A 56 0.57 -9.94 -6.42
N GLY A 57 1.54 -9.59 -7.27
CA GLY A 57 2.45 -10.55 -7.89
C GLY A 57 3.27 -11.34 -6.86
N GLN A 58 3.76 -10.66 -5.82
CA GLN A 58 4.46 -11.32 -4.71
C GLN A 58 3.53 -12.24 -3.92
N ALA A 59 2.32 -11.80 -3.57
CA ALA A 59 1.34 -12.62 -2.88
C ALA A 59 0.97 -13.88 -3.69
N PHE A 60 0.73 -13.72 -5.00
CA PHE A 60 0.44 -14.85 -5.88
C PHE A 60 1.61 -15.84 -5.94
N ARG A 61 2.85 -15.36 -6.03
CA ARG A 61 4.03 -16.21 -6.01
C ARG A 61 4.12 -17.04 -4.73
N ILE A 62 3.88 -16.44 -3.56
CA ILE A 62 3.88 -17.13 -2.27
C ILE A 62 2.86 -18.28 -2.27
N VAL A 63 1.65 -18.01 -2.75
CA VAL A 63 0.60 -19.02 -2.86
C VAL A 63 0.99 -20.11 -3.88
N ALA A 64 1.52 -19.72 -5.03
CA ALA A 64 1.95 -20.65 -6.07
C ALA A 64 3.10 -21.57 -5.59
N GLU A 65 4.07 -21.04 -4.84
CA GLU A 65 5.16 -21.85 -4.27
C GLU A 65 4.63 -22.95 -3.34
N LEU A 66 3.60 -22.64 -2.55
CA LEU A 66 2.94 -23.63 -1.69
C LEU A 66 2.17 -24.68 -2.50
N VAL A 67 1.35 -24.24 -3.45
CA VAL A 67 0.54 -25.13 -4.29
C VAL A 67 1.42 -26.06 -5.12
N VAL A 68 2.50 -25.54 -5.71
CA VAL A 68 3.46 -26.35 -6.47
C VAL A 68 4.14 -27.38 -5.57
N GLY A 69 4.56 -27.00 -4.35
CA GLY A 69 5.17 -27.94 -3.40
C GLY A 69 4.23 -29.10 -3.04
N VAL A 70 2.98 -28.79 -2.70
CA VAL A 70 1.95 -29.79 -2.36
C VAL A 70 1.61 -30.66 -3.58
N ALA A 71 1.43 -30.08 -4.76
CA ALA A 71 1.10 -30.81 -5.98
C ALA A 71 2.21 -31.79 -6.37
N VAL A 72 3.48 -31.36 -6.31
CA VAL A 72 4.63 -32.22 -6.59
C VAL A 72 4.75 -33.33 -5.53
N GLY A 73 4.63 -32.99 -4.24
CA GLY A 73 4.68 -33.98 -3.15
C GLY A 73 3.55 -35.02 -3.25
N GLY A 74 2.34 -34.58 -3.58
CA GLY A 74 1.21 -35.45 -3.82
C GLY A 74 1.37 -36.34 -5.06
N PHE A 75 1.90 -35.79 -6.16
CA PHE A 75 2.18 -36.55 -7.37
C PHE A 75 3.22 -37.66 -7.13
N ILE A 76 4.31 -37.33 -6.42
CA ILE A 76 5.34 -38.30 -6.02
C ILE A 76 4.74 -39.36 -5.10
N GLY A 77 4.03 -38.94 -4.05
CA GLY A 77 3.40 -39.85 -3.10
C GLY A 77 2.41 -40.81 -3.76
N HIS A 78 1.55 -40.30 -4.65
CA HIS A 78 0.61 -41.12 -5.42
C HIS A 78 1.32 -42.13 -6.33
N THR A 79 2.37 -41.69 -7.03
CA THR A 79 3.13 -42.55 -7.94
C THR A 79 3.81 -43.68 -7.17
N LEU A 80 4.38 -43.38 -6.01
CA LEU A 80 5.02 -44.36 -5.14
C LEU A 80 4.00 -45.34 -4.53
N ASP A 81 2.84 -44.86 -4.08
CA ASP A 81 1.77 -45.74 -3.59
C ASP A 81 1.37 -46.78 -4.64
N ARG A 82 1.21 -46.36 -5.91
CA ARG A 82 0.88 -47.27 -7.02
C ARG A 82 1.97 -48.28 -7.33
N TRP A 83 3.23 -47.86 -7.23
CA TRP A 83 4.37 -48.73 -7.56
C TRP A 83 4.62 -49.79 -6.49
N LEU A 84 4.41 -49.41 -5.22
CA LEU A 84 4.63 -50.29 -4.07
C LEU A 84 3.39 -51.11 -3.69
N GLY A 85 2.26 -50.89 -4.36
CA GLY A 85 0.97 -51.47 -3.96
C GLY A 85 0.53 -51.03 -2.56
N ALA A 86 1.06 -49.91 -2.09
CA ALA A 86 0.79 -49.40 -0.75
C ALA A 86 -0.61 -48.77 -0.71
N THR A 87 -1.29 -48.92 0.42
CA THR A 87 -2.41 -48.04 0.80
C THR A 87 -1.93 -46.59 0.84
N PRO A 88 -2.80 -45.55 0.74
CA PRO A 88 -2.44 -44.17 0.40
C PRO A 88 -1.65 -43.39 1.48
N TRP A 89 -0.76 -44.07 2.20
CA TRP A 89 0.13 -43.56 3.21
C TRP A 89 1.26 -42.73 2.62
N LEU A 90 1.85 -43.11 1.47
CA LEU A 90 2.93 -42.32 0.86
C LEU A 90 2.36 -41.06 0.21
N LEU A 91 1.13 -41.08 -0.28
CA LEU A 91 0.41 -39.87 -0.69
C LEU A 91 0.26 -38.90 0.48
N VAL A 92 -0.23 -39.36 1.64
CA VAL A 92 -0.38 -38.49 2.82
C VAL A 92 0.97 -37.95 3.29
N ALA A 93 1.98 -38.81 3.39
CA ALA A 93 3.33 -38.39 3.76
C ALA A 93 3.92 -37.41 2.73
N GLY A 94 3.73 -37.66 1.43
CA GLY A 94 4.17 -36.82 0.33
C GLY A 94 3.50 -35.45 0.31
N LEU A 95 2.20 -35.38 0.62
CA LEU A 95 1.48 -34.11 0.78
C LEU A 95 2.01 -33.31 1.97
N MET A 96 2.26 -33.95 3.11
CA MET A 96 2.86 -33.30 4.28
C MET A 96 4.27 -32.78 3.99
N LEU A 97 5.09 -33.58 3.31
CA LEU A 97 6.44 -33.18 2.88
C LEU A 97 6.40 -32.04 1.86
N GLY A 98 5.51 -32.11 0.88
CA GLY A 98 5.30 -31.07 -0.12
C GLY A 98 4.86 -29.75 0.50
N PHE A 99 3.94 -29.81 1.48
CA PHE A 99 3.51 -28.66 2.27
C PHE A 99 4.68 -28.07 3.08
N ALA A 100 5.43 -28.90 3.80
CA ALA A 100 6.58 -28.46 4.59
C ALA A 100 7.66 -27.79 3.71
N ALA A 101 7.95 -28.38 2.54
CA ALA A 101 8.87 -27.80 1.57
C ALA A 101 8.36 -26.46 1.01
N GLY A 102 7.07 -26.37 0.68
CA GLY A 102 6.44 -25.12 0.27
C GLY A 102 6.54 -24.04 1.34
N LEU A 103 6.23 -24.38 2.60
CA LEU A 103 6.31 -23.46 3.72
C LEU A 103 7.75 -23.01 4.01
N MET A 104 8.72 -23.91 3.91
CA MET A 104 10.15 -23.58 4.02
C MET A 104 10.59 -22.57 2.95
N ASN A 105 10.11 -22.73 1.70
CA ASN A 105 10.38 -21.76 0.64
C ASN A 105 9.78 -20.39 0.94
N VAL A 106 8.52 -20.34 1.40
CA VAL A 106 7.85 -19.09 1.79
C VAL A 106 8.60 -18.39 2.93
N ILE A 107 8.96 -19.11 3.98
CA ILE A 107 9.72 -18.55 5.12
C ILE A 107 11.08 -18.03 4.65
N ARG A 108 11.77 -18.75 3.75
CA ARG A 108 13.04 -18.31 3.17
C ARG A 108 12.86 -17.01 2.38
N THR A 109 11.79 -16.89 1.60
CA THR A 109 11.45 -15.68 0.85
C THR A 109 11.15 -14.51 1.79
N ALA A 110 10.33 -14.72 2.82
CA ALA A 110 10.03 -13.71 3.83
C ALA A 110 11.28 -13.21 4.57
N ARG A 111 12.17 -14.13 4.98
CA ARG A 111 13.44 -13.78 5.63
C ARG A 111 14.35 -12.96 4.72
N ARG A 112 14.42 -13.26 3.41
CA ARG A 112 15.19 -12.46 2.45
C ARG A 112 14.63 -11.04 2.30
N MET A 113 13.31 -10.88 2.33
CA MET A 113 12.67 -9.57 2.30
C MET A 113 12.98 -8.75 3.56
N GLN A 114 13.06 -9.39 4.73
CA GLN A 114 13.44 -8.74 5.99
C GLN A 114 14.94 -8.40 6.07
N ALA A 115 15.82 -9.32 5.65
CA ALA A 115 17.27 -9.10 5.66
C ALA A 115 17.71 -7.97 4.70
N GLY A 116 16.98 -7.74 3.61
CA GLY A 116 17.19 -6.57 2.75
C GLY A 116 16.84 -5.23 3.42
N ALA A 117 16.03 -5.24 4.49
CA ALA A 117 15.63 -4.05 5.23
C ALA A 117 16.55 -3.72 6.43
N GLU A 118 17.36 -4.67 6.89
CA GLU A 118 18.31 -4.50 8.01
C GLU A 118 19.38 -3.41 7.80
N PRO A 119 20.06 -3.29 6.64
CA PRO A 119 21.06 -2.24 6.48
C PRO A 119 20.48 -0.82 6.57
N LEU A 120 19.18 -0.65 6.28
CA LEU A 120 18.47 0.64 6.40
C LEU A 120 18.02 0.91 7.85
N GLN A 121 17.57 -0.10 8.58
CA GLN A 121 17.20 0.05 10.00
C GLN A 121 18.42 0.27 10.91
N ARG A 122 19.56 -0.36 10.60
CA ARG A 122 20.82 -0.14 11.33
C ARG A 122 21.39 1.27 11.11
N ALA A 123 21.17 1.86 9.93
CA ALA A 123 21.52 3.26 9.65
C ALA A 123 20.50 4.25 10.27
N ALA A 124 19.24 3.85 10.45
CA ALA A 124 18.17 4.69 10.98
C ALA A 124 17.97 4.60 12.49
N LYS A 125 18.66 3.71 13.20
CA LYS A 125 18.71 3.68 14.66
C LYS A 125 19.92 4.51 15.12
N PRO A 126 19.82 5.84 15.31
CA PRO A 126 20.89 6.57 15.96
C PRO A 126 20.94 6.05 17.39
N VAL A 127 22.06 5.42 17.72
CA VAL A 127 22.40 4.98 19.07
C VAL A 127 22.26 6.18 20.01
N LYS A 128 21.28 6.11 20.89
CA LYS A 128 21.22 6.84 22.16
C LYS A 128 20.98 5.78 23.23
N ASP A 129 22.06 5.16 23.66
CA ASP A 129 22.14 4.30 24.84
C ASP A 129 23.18 4.93 25.79
N ASP A 130 23.02 6.22 26.09
CA ASP A 130 23.77 6.93 27.13
C ASP A 130 22.75 7.49 28.14
N GLU A 131 22.09 6.62 28.90
CA GLU A 131 21.41 6.98 30.15
C GLU A 131 21.91 6.05 31.28
N ASP A 132 23.24 6.01 31.43
CA ASP A 132 23.93 5.61 32.66
C ASP A 132 24.32 6.88 33.44
N GLU A 133 23.36 7.64 33.98
CA GLU A 133 23.62 8.55 35.11
C GLU A 133 22.33 9.04 35.79
N SER A 134 22.01 8.46 36.95
CA SER A 134 21.59 9.18 38.17
C SER A 134 21.35 8.21 39.32
#